data_AF-A0A3D1RR12-F1
#
_entry.id   AF-A0A3D1RR12-F1
#
_cell.length_a   1.000
_cell.length_b   1.000
_cell.length_c   1.000
_cell.angle_alpha   90.00
_cell.angle_beta   90.00
_cell.angle_gamma   90.00
#
_symmetry.space_group_name_H-M   'P 1'
#
loop_
_entity.id
_entity.type
_entity.pdbx_description
1 polymer ?
#
loop_
_entity_poly.entity_id
_entity_poly.type
_entity_poly.pdbx_seq_one_letter_code
_entity_poly.pdbx_strand_id
1 'polypeptide(L)'
;MNGWPVYQDIQQLKERGLNKSQVERQLGINWKTVDYYWEMTAEEFAERQTKAKKKRRNLEPYKENILDWLHKYPDLSGAQVHDWLKEHYGDKYQGPERTLRRYISDLR
;
A
#
# COMPACT_ATOMS: atom_id res chain seq x y z
N MET A 1 2.75 -1.44 9.23
CA MET A 1 1.38 -1.45 9.76
C MET A 1 0.40 -1.29 8.60
N ASN A 2 -0.55 -2.21 8.44
CA ASN A 2 -1.67 -2.06 7.52
C ASN A 2 -2.34 -0.70 7.77
N GLY A 3 -2.64 0.08 6.72
CA GLY A 3 -3.17 1.45 6.89
C GLY A 3 -4.62 1.53 7.39
N TRP A 4 -5.29 0.39 7.58
CA TRP A 4 -6.70 0.29 7.95
C TRP A 4 -7.00 0.55 9.43
N PRO A 5 -6.26 -0.03 10.41
CA PRO A 5 -6.50 0.25 11.82
C PRO A 5 -6.21 1.71 12.17
N VAL A 6 -5.17 2.30 11.55
CA VAL A 6 -4.67 3.62 11.92
C VAL A 6 -5.69 4.74 11.73
N TYR A 7 -6.40 4.81 10.59
CA TYR A 7 -7.43 5.83 10.38
C TYR A 7 -8.57 5.69 11.39
N GLN A 8 -9.09 4.46 11.56
CA GLN A 8 -10.22 4.21 12.44
C GLN A 8 -9.87 4.49 13.90
N ASP A 9 -8.66 4.16 14.33
CA ASP A 9 -8.18 4.42 15.69
C ASP A 9 -7.98 5.93 15.94
N ILE A 10 -7.43 6.66 14.95
CA ILE A 10 -7.29 8.14 15.04
C ILE A 10 -8.67 8.80 15.18
N GLN A 11 -9.65 8.41 14.35
CA GLN A 11 -10.99 9.00 14.40
C GLN A 11 -11.71 8.69 15.71
N GLN A 12 -11.64 7.45 16.20
CA GLN A 12 -12.21 7.08 17.51
C GLN A 12 -11.59 7.87 18.67
N LEU A 13 -10.27 8.11 18.64
CA LEU A 13 -9.62 8.90 19.68
C LEU A 13 -9.94 10.39 19.56
N LYS A 14 -10.09 10.92 18.34
CA LYS A 14 -10.60 12.27 18.09
C LYS A 14 -12.02 12.45 18.64
N GLU A 15 -12.90 11.50 18.40
CA GLU A 15 -14.28 11.49 18.92
C GLU A 15 -14.33 11.43 20.46
N ARG A 16 -13.35 10.78 21.09
CA ARG A 16 -13.18 10.75 22.56
C ARG A 16 -12.62 12.06 23.13
N GLY A 17 -12.34 13.07 22.29
CA GLY A 17 -11.87 14.38 22.70
C GLY A 17 -10.35 14.49 22.91
N LEU A 18 -9.57 13.50 22.45
CA LEU A 18 -8.11 13.61 22.50
C LEU A 18 -7.61 14.61 21.46
N ASN A 19 -6.45 15.20 21.71
CA ASN A 19 -5.72 16.00 20.72
C ASN A 19 -4.67 15.16 19.97
N LYS A 20 -4.15 15.70 18.86
CA LYS A 20 -3.17 15.03 17.98
C LYS A 20 -1.97 14.44 18.74
N SER A 21 -1.40 15.19 19.70
CA SER A 21 -0.23 14.73 20.46
C SER A 21 -0.55 13.59 21.43
N GLN A 22 -1.76 13.56 21.99
CA GLN A 22 -2.22 12.42 22.81
C GLN A 22 -2.43 11.18 21.94
N VAL A 23 -3.05 11.33 20.77
CA VAL A 23 -3.26 10.25 19.80
C VAL A 23 -1.95 9.68 19.29
N GLU A 24 -0.97 10.54 18.98
CA GLU A 24 0.39 10.13 18.61
C GLU A 24 1.03 9.22 19.67
N ARG A 25 1.05 9.69 20.93
CA ARG A 25 1.63 8.94 22.06
C ARG A 25 0.89 7.64 22.33
N GLN A 26 -0.43 7.63 22.20
CA GLN A 26 -1.25 6.46 22.48
C GLN A 26 -1.14 5.39 21.39
N LEU A 27 -1.07 5.80 20.12
CA LEU A 27 -0.94 4.87 19.00
C LEU A 27 0.52 4.50 18.70
N GLY A 28 1.49 5.26 19.21
CA GLY A 28 2.91 5.06 18.93
C GLY A 28 3.27 5.26 17.45
N ILE A 29 2.51 6.11 16.75
CA ILE A 29 2.70 6.40 15.31
C ILE A 29 3.28 7.80 15.12
N ASN A 30 3.81 8.08 13.93
CA ASN A 30 4.36 9.40 13.61
C ASN A 30 3.27 10.48 13.61
N TRP A 31 3.53 11.64 14.22
CA TRP A 31 2.60 12.78 14.22
C TRP A 31 2.09 13.15 12.82
N LYS A 32 2.89 13.01 11.76
CA LYS A 32 2.47 13.29 10.37
C LYS A 32 1.38 12.34 9.91
N THR A 33 1.39 11.10 10.39
CA THR A 33 0.31 10.13 10.12
C THR A 33 -0.96 10.51 10.86
N VAL A 34 -0.84 10.95 12.12
CA VAL A 34 -1.98 11.50 12.87
C VAL A 34 -2.57 12.69 12.13
N ASP A 35 -1.73 13.67 11.79
CA ASP A 35 -2.10 14.91 11.11
C ASP A 35 -2.77 14.63 9.75
N TYR A 36 -2.17 13.74 8.96
CA TYR A 36 -2.69 13.34 7.65
C TYR A 36 -4.11 12.76 7.70
N TYR A 37 -4.40 11.93 8.71
CA TYR A 37 -5.72 11.31 8.86
C TYR A 37 -6.67 12.14 9.72
N TRP A 38 -6.20 13.18 10.40
CA TRP A 38 -6.97 13.93 11.39
C TRP A 38 -8.21 14.60 10.79
N GLU A 39 -8.06 15.21 9.62
CA GLU A 39 -9.14 15.89 8.89
C GLU A 39 -9.64 15.09 7.68
N MET A 40 -9.13 13.87 7.49
CA MET A 40 -9.57 13.01 6.39
C MET A 40 -10.99 12.50 6.65
N THR A 41 -11.89 12.63 5.69
CA THR A 41 -13.25 12.11 5.81
C THR A 41 -13.31 10.61 5.52
N ALA A 42 -14.41 9.97 5.94
CA ALA A 42 -14.66 8.56 5.63
C ALA A 42 -14.74 8.32 4.11
N GLU A 43 -15.28 9.27 3.35
CA GLU A 43 -15.37 9.19 1.87
C GLU A 43 -13.98 9.28 1.23
N GLU A 44 -13.14 10.23 1.63
CA GLU A 44 -11.77 10.36 1.14
C GLU A 44 -10.93 9.11 1.44
N PHE A 45 -11.11 8.55 2.65
CA PHE A 45 -10.47 7.30 3.03
C PHE A 45 -10.95 6.13 2.17
N ALA A 46 -12.27 6.00 1.93
CA ALA A 46 -12.86 4.98 1.08
C ALA A 46 -12.40 5.09 -0.39
N GLU A 47 -12.29 6.30 -0.93
CA GLU A 47 -11.71 6.53 -2.25
C GLU A 47 -10.25 6.07 -2.32
N ARG A 48 -9.44 6.42 -1.31
CA ARG A 48 -8.03 6.03 -1.24
C ARG A 48 -7.87 4.51 -1.22
N GLN A 49 -8.71 3.84 -0.43
CA GLN A 49 -8.81 2.37 -0.39
C GLN A 49 -9.15 1.80 -1.76
N THR A 50 -10.13 2.39 -2.45
CA THR A 50 -10.55 1.97 -3.79
C THR A 50 -9.44 2.15 -4.83
N LYS A 51 -8.74 3.30 -4.81
CA LYS A 51 -7.58 3.58 -5.67
C LYS A 51 -6.45 2.58 -5.42
N ALA A 52 -6.16 2.24 -4.16
CA ALA A 52 -5.16 1.23 -3.80
C ALA A 52 -5.54 -0.16 -4.32
N LYS A 53 -6.80 -0.58 -4.14
CA LYS A 53 -7.32 -1.85 -4.68
C LYS A 53 -7.23 -1.89 -6.20
N LYS A 54 -7.61 -0.81 -6.90
CA LYS A 54 -7.50 -0.71 -8.37
C LYS A 54 -6.05 -0.87 -8.85
N LYS A 55 -5.10 -0.21 -8.20
CA LYS A 55 -3.66 -0.35 -8.52
C LYS A 55 -3.16 -1.78 -8.35
N ARG A 56 -3.62 -2.51 -7.32
CA ARG A 56 -3.32 -3.94 -7.16
C ARG A 56 -3.97 -4.79 -8.26
N ARG A 57 -5.25 -4.53 -8.60
CA ARG A 57 -5.95 -5.24 -9.69
C ARG A 57 -5.24 -5.11 -11.03
N ASN A 58 -4.58 -3.99 -11.30
CA ASN A 58 -3.80 -3.81 -12.52
C ASN A 58 -2.56 -4.72 -12.59
N LEU A 59 -2.10 -5.29 -11.46
CA LEU A 59 -0.97 -6.21 -11.41
C LEU A 59 -1.38 -7.69 -11.46
N GLU A 60 -2.65 -7.99 -11.18
CA GLU A 60 -3.19 -9.36 -11.22
C GLU A 60 -2.93 -10.10 -12.54
N PRO A 61 -3.01 -9.48 -13.74
CA PRO A 61 -2.71 -10.18 -14.98
C PRO A 61 -1.28 -10.73 -15.09
N TYR A 62 -0.35 -10.21 -14.30
CA TYR A 62 1.05 -10.62 -14.30
C TYR A 62 1.41 -11.50 -13.11
N LYS A 63 0.45 -11.78 -12.22
CA LYS A 63 0.67 -12.47 -10.95
C LYS A 63 1.35 -13.83 -11.13
N GLU A 64 0.83 -14.65 -12.03
CA GLU A 64 1.35 -16.00 -12.28
C GLU A 64 2.81 -15.96 -12.73
N ASN A 65 3.14 -15.09 -13.70
CA ASN A 65 4.51 -14.90 -14.16
C ASN A 65 5.44 -14.38 -13.05
N ILE A 66 4.97 -13.44 -12.22
CA ILE A 66 5.73 -12.94 -11.07
C ILE A 66 6.00 -14.08 -10.08
N LEU A 67 5.00 -14.91 -9.77
CA LEU A 67 5.15 -16.05 -8.87
C LEU A 67 6.13 -17.09 -9.42
N ASP A 68 6.04 -17.43 -10.71
CA ASP A 68 6.97 -18.36 -11.36
C ASP A 68 8.42 -17.86 -11.27
N TRP A 69 8.65 -16.56 -11.49
CA TRP A 69 9.97 -15.96 -11.35
C TRP A 69 10.48 -15.97 -9.91
N LEU A 70 9.63 -15.65 -8.94
CA LEU A 70 9.99 -15.68 -7.53
C LEU A 70 10.24 -17.11 -7.02
N HIS A 71 9.53 -18.11 -7.54
CA HIS A 71 9.80 -19.52 -7.23
C HIS A 71 11.11 -19.99 -7.84
N LYS A 72 11.40 -19.61 -9.10
CA LYS A 72 12.63 -19.99 -9.79
C LYS A 72 13.86 -19.27 -9.25
N TYR A 73 13.68 -18.03 -8.81
CA TYR A 73 14.74 -17.15 -8.32
C TYR A 73 14.28 -16.44 -7.03
N PRO A 74 14.39 -17.09 -5.87
CA PRO A 74 13.88 -16.54 -4.60
C PRO A 74 14.47 -15.16 -4.23
N ASP A 75 15.72 -14.92 -4.60
CA ASP A 75 16.46 -13.69 -4.29
C ASP A 75 16.14 -12.52 -5.24
N LEU A 76 15.24 -12.68 -6.21
CA LEU A 76 14.92 -11.62 -7.16
C LEU A 76 14.39 -10.38 -6.44
N SER A 77 14.98 -9.22 -6.71
CA SER A 77 14.48 -7.96 -6.17
C SER A 77 13.24 -7.49 -6.95
N GLY A 78 12.37 -6.71 -6.29
CA GLY A 78 11.21 -6.14 -6.99
C GLY A 78 11.58 -5.13 -8.08
N ALA A 79 12.82 -4.62 -8.11
CA ALA A 79 13.35 -3.85 -9.23
C ALA A 79 13.59 -4.74 -10.45
N GLN A 80 14.27 -5.88 -10.25
CA GLN A 80 14.51 -6.86 -11.31
C GLN A 80 13.19 -7.42 -11.88
N VAL A 81 12.20 -7.70 -11.03
CA VAL A 81 10.86 -8.10 -11.52
C VAL A 81 10.22 -6.97 -12.34
N HIS A 82 10.42 -5.69 -11.98
CA HIS A 82 9.89 -4.55 -12.74
C HIS A 82 10.50 -4.49 -14.14
N ASP A 83 11.82 -4.66 -14.22
CA ASP A 83 12.55 -4.65 -15.48
C ASP A 83 12.12 -5.83 -16.36
N TRP A 84 11.98 -7.03 -15.79
CA TRP A 84 11.47 -8.20 -16.51
C TRP A 84 10.04 -8.02 -17.01
N LEU A 85 9.16 -7.38 -16.22
CA LEU A 85 7.80 -7.08 -16.70
C LEU A 85 7.82 -6.10 -17.88
N LYS A 86 8.68 -5.08 -17.85
CA LYS A 86 8.83 -4.17 -18.99
C LYS A 86 9.40 -4.87 -20.21
N GLU A 87 10.41 -5.73 -20.04
CA GLU A 87 11.03 -6.47 -21.14
C GLU A 87 10.06 -7.48 -21.76
N HIS A 88 9.31 -8.23 -20.95
CA HIS A 88 8.38 -9.26 -21.42
C HIS A 88 7.07 -8.71 -22.00
N TYR A 89 6.55 -7.60 -21.45
CA TYR A 89 5.22 -7.09 -21.81
C TYR A 89 5.24 -5.73 -22.52
N GLY A 90 6.38 -5.04 -22.57
CA GLY A 90 6.53 -3.74 -23.21
C GLY A 90 5.44 -2.75 -22.79
N ASP A 91 4.83 -2.11 -23.77
CA ASP A 91 3.77 -1.10 -23.57
C ASP A 91 2.52 -1.63 -22.88
N LYS A 92 2.31 -2.94 -22.83
CA LYS A 92 1.19 -3.56 -22.11
C LYS A 92 1.36 -3.41 -20.61
N TYR A 93 2.58 -3.23 -20.10
CA TYR A 93 2.86 -3.05 -18.68
C TYR A 93 3.28 -1.61 -18.37
N GLN A 94 2.44 -0.90 -17.62
CA GLN A 94 2.70 0.49 -17.19
C GLN A 94 2.59 0.64 -15.66
N GLY A 95 2.82 -0.46 -14.93
CA GLY A 95 2.72 -0.48 -13.48
C GLY A 95 3.81 0.37 -12.81
N PRO A 96 3.47 1.25 -11.85
CA PRO A 96 4.49 1.96 -11.07
C PRO A 96 5.29 0.98 -10.21
N GLU A 97 6.62 1.07 -10.26
CA GLU A 97 7.53 0.15 -9.57
C GLU A 97 7.23 0.00 -8.07
N ARG A 98 6.94 1.12 -7.38
CA ARG A 98 6.57 1.11 -5.95
C ARG A 98 5.34 0.25 -5.67
N THR A 99 4.37 0.24 -6.58
CA THR A 99 3.17 -0.59 -6.46
C THR A 99 3.52 -2.06 -6.63
N LEU A 100 4.36 -2.38 -7.62
CA LEU A 100 4.84 -3.74 -7.87
C LEU A 100 5.64 -4.28 -6.69
N ARG A 101 6.62 -3.52 -6.16
CA ARG A 101 7.42 -3.94 -5.01
C ARG A 101 6.57 -4.28 -3.79
N ARG A 102 5.52 -3.46 -3.53
CA ARG A 102 4.55 -3.76 -2.47
C ARG A 102 3.77 -5.02 -2.76
N TYR A 103 3.27 -5.17 -3.99
CA TYR A 103 2.55 -6.36 -4.42
C TYR A 103 3.40 -7.64 -4.25
N ILE A 104 4.67 -7.62 -4.68
CA ILE A 104 5.60 -8.73 -4.47
C ILE A 104 5.82 -9.01 -2.98
N SER A 105 5.96 -7.98 -2.15
CA SER A 105 6.08 -8.14 -0.70
C SER A 105 4.82 -8.72 -0.05
N ASP A 106 3.64 -8.60 -0.68
CA ASP A 106 2.40 -9.24 -0.22
C ASP A 106 2.28 -10.69 -0.73
N LEU A 107 3.03 -11.08 -1.75
CA LEU A 107 3.04 -12.43 -2.34
C LEU A 107 4.06 -13.39 -1.69
N ARG A 108 5.09 -12.83 -1.03
CA ARG A 108 6.09 -13.56 -0.24
C ARG A 108 5.59 -13.79 1.17
#